data_AF-A0A1I6A1P0-F1
#
_entry.id   AF-A0A1I6A1P0-F1
#
_cell.length_a   1.000
_cell.length_b   1.000
_cell.length_c   1.000
_cell.angle_alpha   90.00
_cell.angle_beta   90.00
_cell.angle_gamma   90.00
#
_symmetry.space_group_name_H-M   'P 1'
#
loop_
_entity.id
_entity.type
_entity.pdbx_description
1 polymer ?
#
loop_
_entity_poly.entity_id
_entity_poly.type
_entity_poly.pdbx_seq_one_letter_code
_entity_poly.pdbx_strand_id
1 'polypeptide(L)'
;MSLFAQIAEQKMQEALKDGVFDNLPGAGKPLSDLSTSDGLDPITRAGYRIMSEAGAIPQELELRNLLREAQAELAQEADPERRAMLMRRVTDLGLRHALAKEARLRGR
;
A
#
# COMPACT_ATOMS: atom_id res chain seq x y z
N MET A 1 -27.20 5.09 -6.26
CA MET A 1 -26.07 4.14 -6.34
C MET A 1 -25.73 3.90 -7.81
N SER A 2 -24.45 3.71 -8.15
CA SER A 2 -24.03 3.38 -9.53
C SER A 2 -24.51 1.99 -9.95
N LEU A 3 -24.79 1.77 -11.23
CA LEU A 3 -25.15 0.47 -11.81
C LEU A 3 -24.12 -0.62 -11.46
N PHE A 4 -22.84 -0.24 -11.45
CA PHE A 4 -21.74 -1.12 -11.05
C PHE A 4 -21.87 -1.62 -9.60
N ALA A 5 -22.32 -0.77 -8.69
CA ALA A 5 -22.50 -1.14 -7.29
C ALA A 5 -23.65 -2.14 -7.12
N GLN A 6 -24.72 -2.00 -7.90
CA GLN A 6 -25.84 -2.95 -7.87
C GLN A 6 -25.44 -4.33 -8.39
N ILE A 7 -24.67 -4.38 -9.48
CA ILE A 7 -24.15 -5.65 -10.01
C ILE A 7 -23.17 -6.30 -9.02
N ALA A 8 -22.29 -5.51 -8.40
CA ALA A 8 -21.37 -6.01 -7.38
C ALA A 8 -22.13 -6.60 -6.18
N GLU A 9 -23.14 -5.90 -5.68
CA GLU A 9 -23.98 -6.34 -4.56
C GLU A 9 -24.70 -7.66 -4.88
N GLN A 10 -25.31 -7.78 -6.06
CA GLN A 10 -25.97 -9.02 -6.47
C GLN A 10 -25.00 -10.21 -6.47
N LYS A 11 -23.81 -10.04 -7.03
CA LYS A 11 -22.78 -11.10 -7.03
C LYS A 11 -22.29 -11.47 -5.63
N MET A 12 -22.15 -10.50 -4.74
CA MET A 12 -21.78 -10.77 -3.34
C MET A 12 -22.85 -11.58 -2.62
N GLN A 13 -24.13 -11.28 -2.85
CA GLN A 13 -25.23 -12.03 -2.24
C GLN A 13 -25.37 -13.45 -2.78
N GLU A 14 -25.14 -13.67 -4.08
CA GLU A 14 -25.09 -15.01 -4.68
C GLU A 14 -23.97 -15.85 -4.05
N ALA A 15 -22.75 -15.30 -3.99
CA ALA A 15 -21.60 -15.98 -3.39
C ALA A 15 -21.81 -16.31 -1.90
N LEU A 16 -22.55 -15.46 -1.16
CA LEU A 16 -22.92 -15.72 0.24
C LEU A 16 -23.90 -16.89 0.37
N LYS A 17 -24.90 -16.99 -0.52
CA LYS A 17 -25.86 -18.10 -0.53
C LYS A 17 -25.19 -19.43 -0.89
N ASP A 18 -24.20 -19.38 -1.77
CA ASP A 18 -23.45 -20.54 -2.22
C ASP A 18 -22.35 -20.99 -1.22
N GLY A 19 -22.22 -20.29 -0.08
CA GLY A 19 -21.24 -20.64 0.97
C GLY A 19 -19.78 -20.39 0.55
N VAL A 20 -19.54 -19.58 -0.50
CA VAL A 20 -18.18 -19.33 -1.04
C VAL A 20 -17.28 -18.63 -0.02
N PHE A 21 -17.85 -17.93 0.95
CA PHE A 21 -17.12 -17.27 2.03
C PHE A 21 -16.88 -18.17 3.26
N ASP A 22 -17.42 -19.39 3.28
CA ASP A 22 -17.22 -20.34 4.38
C ASP A 22 -15.81 -20.96 4.31
N ASN A 23 -15.13 -21.06 5.46
CA ASN A 23 -13.80 -21.67 5.59
C ASN A 23 -12.70 -21.06 4.69
N LEU A 24 -12.77 -19.76 4.39
CA LEU A 24 -11.69 -19.09 3.68
C LEU A 24 -10.34 -19.24 4.41
N PRO A 25 -9.23 -19.37 3.66
CA PRO A 25 -7.91 -19.38 4.27
C PRO A 25 -7.68 -18.09 5.06
N GLY A 26 -7.52 -18.23 6.38
CA GLY A 26 -7.39 -17.10 7.30
C GLY A 26 -8.70 -16.64 7.97
N ALA A 27 -9.81 -17.34 7.77
CA ALA A 27 -11.04 -17.10 8.53
C ALA A 27 -10.78 -17.17 10.04
N GLY A 28 -11.24 -16.14 10.77
CA GLY A 28 -11.03 -16.00 12.21
C GLY A 28 -9.63 -15.54 12.65
N LYS A 29 -8.68 -15.37 11.71
CA LYS A 29 -7.36 -14.78 12.02
C LYS A 29 -7.42 -13.26 11.96
N PRO A 30 -6.62 -12.54 12.76
CA PRO A 30 -6.50 -11.10 12.63
C PRO A 30 -6.02 -10.72 11.23
N LEU A 31 -6.53 -9.61 10.71
CA LEU A 31 -6.06 -9.07 9.43
C LEU A 31 -4.56 -8.78 9.51
N SER A 32 -3.83 -9.11 8.45
CA SER A 32 -2.41 -8.76 8.29
C SER A 32 -2.22 -7.25 8.38
N ASP A 33 -1.07 -6.83 8.92
CA ASP A 33 -0.78 -5.45 9.30
C ASP A 33 -1.23 -4.41 8.26
N LEU A 34 -2.23 -3.62 8.64
CA LEU A 34 -2.88 -2.62 7.79
C LEU A 34 -2.01 -1.36 7.62
N SER A 35 -0.93 -1.23 8.40
CA SER A 35 -0.02 -0.07 8.45
C SER A 35 0.59 0.31 7.09
N THR A 36 0.67 -0.66 6.17
CA THR A 36 1.19 -0.45 4.82
C THR A 36 0.18 0.28 3.91
N SER A 37 -1.08 0.44 4.33
CA SER A 37 -2.15 0.98 3.48
C SER A 37 -2.84 2.25 3.97
N ASP A 38 -2.37 2.83 5.06
CA ASP A 38 -2.91 4.08 5.59
C ASP A 38 -2.80 5.22 4.56
N GLY A 39 -3.94 5.87 4.29
CA GLY A 39 -4.05 6.97 3.33
C GLY A 39 -4.27 6.59 1.86
N LEU A 40 -4.33 5.29 1.52
CA LEU A 40 -4.64 4.83 0.15
C LEU A 40 -6.13 4.60 -0.03
N ASP A 41 -6.62 4.89 -1.24
CA ASP A 41 -7.99 4.56 -1.64
C ASP A 41 -8.23 3.03 -1.60
N PRO A 42 -9.48 2.58 -1.39
CA PRO A 42 -9.79 1.16 -1.24
C PRO A 42 -9.33 0.27 -2.40
N ILE A 43 -9.34 0.80 -3.63
CA ILE A 43 -8.96 0.04 -4.84
C ILE A 43 -7.44 -0.14 -4.86
N THR A 44 -6.67 0.91 -4.60
CA THR A 44 -5.21 0.82 -4.53
C THR A 44 -4.76 -0.08 -3.38
N ARG A 45 -5.44 -0.04 -2.23
CA ARG A 45 -5.19 -0.95 -1.10
C ARG A 45 -5.43 -2.41 -1.48
N ALA A 46 -6.55 -2.72 -2.12
CA ALA A 46 -6.85 -4.06 -2.59
C ALA A 46 -5.80 -4.54 -3.60
N GLY A 47 -5.37 -3.66 -4.51
CA GLY A 47 -4.29 -3.94 -5.46
C GLY A 47 -2.96 -4.31 -4.78
N TYR A 48 -2.53 -3.53 -3.78
CA TYR A 48 -1.31 -3.84 -3.02
C TYR A 48 -1.40 -5.13 -2.23
N ARG A 49 -2.59 -5.44 -1.68
CA ARG A 49 -2.81 -6.71 -1.00
C ARG A 49 -2.65 -7.89 -1.95
N ILE A 50 -3.33 -7.88 -3.11
CA ILE A 50 -3.22 -8.93 -4.12
C ILE A 50 -1.75 -9.11 -4.58
N MET A 51 -1.06 -8.00 -4.82
CA MET A 51 0.36 -7.99 -5.19
C MET A 51 1.26 -8.60 -4.10
N SER A 52 1.04 -8.25 -2.83
CA SER A 52 1.77 -8.83 -1.70
C SER A 52 1.49 -10.33 -1.51
N GLU A 53 0.24 -10.77 -1.70
CA GLU A 53 -0.15 -12.18 -1.63
C GLU A 53 0.46 -13.00 -2.78
N ALA A 54 0.69 -12.37 -3.94
CA ALA A 54 1.39 -12.95 -5.08
C ALA A 54 2.93 -12.88 -4.99
N GLY A 55 3.49 -12.31 -3.91
CA GLY A 55 4.94 -12.14 -3.75
C GLY A 55 5.57 -11.04 -4.62
N ALA A 56 4.74 -10.24 -5.30
CA ALA A 56 5.19 -9.14 -6.15
C ALA A 56 5.04 -7.81 -5.40
N ILE A 57 6.04 -7.41 -4.61
CA ILE A 57 6.02 -6.12 -3.91
C ILE A 57 6.42 -5.02 -4.89
N PRO A 58 5.58 -3.99 -5.13
CA PRO A 58 5.97 -2.89 -6.00
C PRO A 58 7.14 -2.10 -5.40
N GLN A 59 8.11 -1.72 -6.24
CA GLN A 59 9.26 -0.89 -5.84
C GLN A 59 8.84 0.42 -5.14
N GLU A 60 7.65 0.96 -5.46
CA GLU A 60 7.05 2.11 -4.78
C GLU A 60 6.91 1.88 -3.26
N LEU A 61 6.50 0.68 -2.82
CA LEU A 61 6.31 0.39 -1.39
C LEU A 61 7.63 0.39 -0.62
N GLU A 62 8.67 -0.23 -1.19
CA GLU A 62 10.01 -0.27 -0.58
C GLU A 62 10.58 1.14 -0.43
N LEU A 63 10.49 1.95 -1.49
CA LEU A 63 10.95 3.34 -1.47
C LEU A 63 10.15 4.19 -0.47
N ARG A 64 8.85 3.93 -0.32
CA ARG A 64 8.01 4.63 0.66
C ARG A 64 8.41 4.29 2.10
N ASN A 65 8.72 3.04 2.38
CA ASN A 65 9.17 2.60 3.71
C ASN A 65 10.53 3.23 4.04
N LEU A 66 11.49 3.17 3.12
CA LEU A 66 12.80 3.82 3.28
C LEU A 66 12.68 5.34 3.46
N LEU A 67 11.75 5.99 2.74
CA LEU A 67 11.47 7.41 2.91
C LEU A 67 10.97 7.71 4.33
N ARG A 68 10.02 6.91 4.84
CA ARG A 68 9.44 7.07 6.18
C ARG A 68 10.50 6.87 7.27
N GLU A 69 11.34 5.87 7.13
CA GLU A 69 12.48 5.62 8.02
C GLU A 69 13.45 6.82 8.03
N ALA A 70 13.86 7.28 6.85
CA ALA A 70 14.77 8.43 6.73
C ALA A 70 14.16 9.73 7.29
N GLN A 71 12.85 9.93 7.15
CA GLN A 71 12.13 11.06 7.77
C GLN A 71 12.08 10.94 9.30
N ALA A 72 11.87 9.74 9.83
CA ALA A 72 11.88 9.49 11.27
C ALA A 72 13.27 9.71 11.88
N GLU A 73 14.33 9.26 11.20
CA GLU A 73 15.73 9.54 11.56
C GLU A 73 16.00 11.05 11.56
N LEU A 74 15.61 11.75 10.48
CA LEU A 74 15.80 13.20 10.35
C LEU A 74 15.08 13.98 11.46
N ALA A 75 13.91 13.50 11.91
CA ALA A 75 13.13 14.15 12.96
C ALA A 75 13.82 14.06 14.35
N GLN A 76 14.60 13.01 14.58
CA GLN A 76 15.30 12.77 15.85
C GLN A 76 16.75 13.29 15.84
N GLU A 77 17.28 13.68 14.67
CA GLU A 77 18.66 14.13 14.52
C GLU A 77 18.85 15.61 14.93
N ALA A 78 19.81 15.82 15.83
CA ALA A 78 20.16 17.11 16.41
C ALA A 78 21.45 17.70 15.83
N ASP A 79 22.35 16.85 15.29
CA ASP A 79 23.60 17.30 14.68
C ASP A 79 23.33 17.96 13.31
N PRO A 80 23.71 19.23 13.09
CA PRO A 80 23.44 19.95 11.84
C PRO A 80 24.09 19.29 10.60
N GLU A 81 25.25 18.66 10.73
CA GLU A 81 25.92 18.02 9.58
C GLU A 81 25.20 16.73 9.17
N ARG A 82 24.86 15.89 10.15
CA ARG A 82 24.08 14.66 9.92
C ARG A 82 22.67 14.97 9.42
N ARG A 83 22.05 16.03 9.93
CA ARG A 83 20.74 16.50 9.48
C ARG A 83 20.76 16.92 8.01
N ALA A 84 21.81 17.61 7.55
CA ALA A 84 21.97 17.96 6.14
C ALA A 84 22.14 16.72 5.24
N MET A 85 22.89 15.71 5.70
CA MET A 85 23.03 14.43 5.01
C MET A 85 21.70 13.67 4.91
N LEU A 86 20.96 13.59 6.01
CA LEU A 86 19.64 12.95 6.07
C LEU A 86 18.61 13.68 5.19
N MET A 87 18.63 15.01 5.15
CA MET A 87 17.78 15.79 4.22
C MET A 87 18.06 15.41 2.77
N ARG A 88 19.33 15.29 2.38
CA ARG A 88 19.72 14.87 1.02
C ARG A 88 19.26 13.44 0.71
N ARG A 89 19.27 12.56 1.69
CA ARG A 89 18.76 11.19 1.56
C ARG A 89 17.24 11.17 1.39
N VAL A 90 16.51 11.96 2.19
CA VAL A 90 15.05 12.09 2.07
C VAL A 90 14.65 12.65 0.71
N THR A 91 15.38 13.64 0.18
CA THR A 91 15.07 14.20 -1.14
C THR A 91 15.33 13.20 -2.28
N ASP A 92 16.45 12.46 -2.26
CA ASP A 92 16.73 11.40 -3.25
C ASP A 92 15.66 10.28 -3.21
N LEU A 93 15.35 9.77 -2.02
CA LEU A 93 14.31 8.75 -1.84
C LEU A 93 12.94 9.26 -2.29
N GLY A 94 12.61 10.52 -2.00
CA GLY A 94 11.36 11.16 -2.41
C GLY A 94 11.22 11.25 -3.93
N LEU A 95 12.29 11.64 -4.62
CA LEU A 95 12.33 11.68 -6.08
C LEU A 95 12.13 10.30 -6.69
N ARG A 96 12.87 9.29 -6.20
CA ARG A 96 12.74 7.90 -6.69
C ARG A 96 11.35 7.35 -6.47
N HIS A 97 10.76 7.59 -5.29
CA HIS A 97 9.40 7.19 -4.99
C HIS A 97 8.38 7.83 -5.95
N ALA A 98 8.52 9.13 -6.24
CA ALA A 98 7.65 9.83 -7.18
C ALA A 98 7.75 9.24 -8.61
N LEU A 99 8.97 8.98 -9.09
CA LEU A 99 9.19 8.36 -10.40
C LEU A 99 8.62 6.93 -10.48
N ALA A 100 8.82 6.11 -9.45
CA ALA A 100 8.29 4.76 -9.39
C ALA A 100 6.74 4.76 -9.38
N LYS A 101 6.13 5.68 -8.62
CA LYS A 101 4.69 5.88 -8.59
C LYS A 101 4.13 6.31 -9.95
N GLU A 102 4.83 7.22 -10.63
CA GLU A 102 4.41 7.70 -11.95
C GLU A 102 4.55 6.61 -13.02
N ALA A 103 5.63 5.83 -13.01
CA ALA A 103 5.81 4.70 -13.92
C ALA A 103 4.67 3.67 -13.78
N ARG A 104 4.21 3.40 -12.56
CA ARG A 104 3.04 2.54 -12.30
C ARG A 104 1.75 3.12 -12.88
N LEU A 105 1.55 4.43 -12.76
CA LEU A 105 0.34 5.09 -13.25
C LEU A 105 0.30 5.18 -14.79
N ARG A 106 1.45 5.38 -15.44
CA ARG A 106 1.55 5.41 -16.92
C ARG A 106 1.51 4.01 -17.56
N GLY A 107 1.88 2.97 -16.84
CA GLY A 107 1.78 1.58 -17.30
C GLY A 107 0.36 0.98 -17.23
N ARG A 108 -0.67 1.80 -16.92
CA ARG A 108 -2.09 1.42 -16.90
C ARG A 108 -2.79 1.73 -18.21
#